data_AF-A0A381DYG2-F1
#
_entry.id   AF-A0A381DYG2-F1
#
_cell.length_a   1.000
_cell.length_b   1.000
_cell.length_c   1.000
_cell.angle_alpha   90.00
_cell.angle_beta   90.00
_cell.angle_gamma   90.00
#
_symmetry.space_group_name_H-M   'P 1'
#
loop_
_entity.id
_entity.type
_entity.pdbx_description
1 polymer ?
#
loop_
_entity_poly.entity_id
_entity_poly.type
_entity_poly.pdbx_seq_one_letter_code
_entity_poly.pdbx_strand_id
1 'polypeptide(L)'
;MTAPVPGDIFAAYSPLGNCYTAYQFIRYQETKANQLATTHILPFIGFYARPEDIDIHHLTLPQKHMMYVGGQSHQTAFHAIESLHGYIPQDHIRIGHLPLFADTDPVIYGGNMNAPAFIPQEKRVPPYDRPVDSSAWQHDRAFDMAAFVAAQPQTRVLIMRNVTILHFEKVTQLSRLRAISFFDVRIEAEAIPDLSLLPDLNFVWMAGVPHGIGSAVKKQLQALAKQRPQRITYEITKLRKPEWYAAHADNPLFAFAEAEHIPLKEAKKAVKIYQDTLKQALALPAAALQAGLERLAADYAAAFNPFAWIETEERELICAAYWQIARLAAGKHGAEADLEAVQAAIDRVRDW
;
A
#
# COMPACT_ATOMS: atom_id res chain seq x y z
N MET A 1 14.98 -14.83 -22.54
CA MET A 1 14.00 -15.93 -22.33
C MET A 1 12.90 -15.78 -23.35
N THR A 2 12.46 -16.88 -23.95
CA THR A 2 11.25 -16.92 -24.76
C THR A 2 10.03 -16.60 -23.89
N ALA A 3 9.01 -15.96 -24.46
CA ALA A 3 7.78 -15.69 -23.73
C ALA A 3 7.13 -17.02 -23.28
N PRO A 4 6.58 -17.09 -22.06
CA PRO A 4 5.92 -18.30 -21.58
C PRO A 4 4.67 -18.59 -22.42
N VAL A 5 4.42 -19.86 -22.70
CA VAL A 5 3.24 -20.33 -23.45
C VAL A 5 2.37 -21.20 -22.55
N PRO A 6 1.03 -21.17 -22.70
CA PRO A 6 0.12 -22.02 -21.92
C PRO A 6 0.58 -23.47 -21.93
N GLY A 7 0.70 -24.09 -20.76
CA GLY A 7 1.21 -25.45 -20.58
C GLY A 7 2.66 -25.54 -20.11
N ASP A 8 3.42 -24.44 -20.18
CA ASP A 8 4.76 -24.37 -19.62
C ASP A 8 4.75 -24.64 -18.12
N ILE A 9 5.72 -25.44 -17.66
CA ILE A 9 5.88 -25.79 -16.26
C ILE A 9 7.11 -25.06 -15.73
N PHE A 10 6.92 -24.39 -14.59
CA PHE A 10 7.94 -23.60 -13.93
C PHE A 10 8.25 -24.17 -12.54
N ALA A 11 9.52 -24.15 -12.19
CA ALA A 11 10.00 -24.32 -10.83
C ALA A 11 10.26 -22.96 -10.18
N ALA A 12 9.70 -22.69 -9.01
CA ALA A 12 9.92 -21.47 -8.24
C ALA A 12 10.63 -21.78 -6.93
N TYR A 13 11.72 -21.09 -6.65
CA TYR A 13 12.45 -21.22 -5.40
C TYR A 13 11.83 -20.36 -4.29
N SER A 14 11.57 -20.96 -3.14
CA SER A 14 11.15 -20.29 -1.91
C SER A 14 12.35 -20.17 -0.95
N PRO A 15 12.88 -18.95 -0.70
CA PRO A 15 13.95 -18.75 0.28
C PRO A 15 13.57 -19.14 1.70
N LEU A 16 12.30 -18.92 2.10
CA LEU A 16 11.80 -19.26 3.44
C LEU A 16 11.71 -20.78 3.66
N GLY A 17 11.30 -21.51 2.63
CA GLY A 17 11.21 -22.97 2.68
C GLY A 17 12.50 -23.68 2.29
N ASN A 18 13.50 -22.96 1.78
CA ASN A 18 14.71 -23.49 1.15
C ASN A 18 14.40 -24.67 0.20
N CYS A 19 13.38 -24.51 -0.64
CA CYS A 19 12.90 -25.54 -1.55
C CYS A 19 12.29 -24.95 -2.81
N TYR A 20 12.12 -25.79 -3.81
CA TYR A 20 11.40 -25.50 -5.04
C TYR A 20 9.98 -26.04 -4.98
N THR A 21 9.06 -25.29 -5.58
CA THR A 21 7.70 -25.73 -5.91
C THR A 21 7.52 -25.68 -7.43
N ALA A 22 6.50 -26.37 -7.95
CA ALA A 22 6.20 -26.37 -9.37
C ALA A 22 4.79 -25.83 -9.64
N TYR A 23 4.61 -25.17 -10.78
CA TYR A 23 3.29 -24.79 -11.27
C TYR A 23 3.24 -24.83 -12.81
N GLN A 24 2.05 -25.06 -13.36
CA GLN A 24 1.78 -24.90 -14.79
C GLN A 24 1.26 -23.49 -15.06
N PHE A 25 1.88 -22.81 -16.02
CA PHE A 25 1.41 -21.53 -16.52
C PHE A 25 0.18 -21.75 -17.43
N ILE A 26 -0.92 -21.06 -17.11
CA ILE A 26 -2.15 -21.13 -17.88
C ILE A 26 -2.21 -19.97 -18.86
N ARG A 27 -2.15 -18.74 -18.36
CA ARG A 27 -2.25 -17.51 -19.17
C ARG A 27 -1.83 -16.29 -18.37
N TYR A 28 -1.49 -15.22 -19.09
CA TYR A 28 -1.54 -13.87 -18.54
C TYR A 28 -2.92 -13.28 -18.82
N GLN A 29 -3.47 -12.59 -17.84
CA GLN A 29 -4.57 -11.66 -18.05
C GLN A 29 -3.99 -10.24 -17.93
N GLU A 30 -3.76 -9.64 -19.10
CA GLU A 30 -3.28 -8.27 -19.17
C GLU A 30 -4.43 -7.30 -18.88
N THR A 31 -4.11 -6.28 -18.09
CA THR A 31 -4.99 -5.15 -17.80
C THR A 31 -4.47 -3.91 -18.52
N LYS A 32 -5.15 -2.76 -18.35
CA LYS A 32 -4.66 -1.49 -18.90
C LYS A 32 -3.26 -1.17 -18.35
N ALA A 33 -2.49 -0.34 -19.06
CA ALA A 33 -1.08 -0.01 -18.75
C ALA A 33 -0.78 0.57 -17.33
N ASN A 34 -1.80 0.84 -16.52
CA ASN A 34 -1.69 1.33 -15.13
C ASN A 34 -2.51 0.45 -14.14
N GLN A 35 -2.73 -0.81 -14.50
CA GLN A 35 -3.42 -1.80 -13.69
C GLN A 35 -2.53 -3.03 -13.55
N LEU A 36 -2.77 -3.78 -12.47
CA LEU A 36 -2.01 -4.99 -12.19
C LEU A 36 -2.39 -6.10 -13.17
N ALA A 37 -1.40 -6.58 -13.92
CA ALA A 37 -1.52 -7.83 -14.66
C ALA A 37 -1.65 -9.00 -13.67
N THR A 38 -2.42 -10.01 -14.05
CA THR A 38 -2.51 -11.26 -13.31
C THR A 38 -1.94 -12.41 -14.13
N THR A 39 -1.25 -13.30 -13.45
CA THR A 39 -0.79 -14.58 -13.99
C THR A 39 -1.67 -15.68 -13.43
N HIS A 40 -2.26 -16.45 -14.33
CA HIS A 40 -3.05 -17.61 -13.98
C HIS A 40 -2.17 -18.85 -13.98
N ILE A 41 -2.14 -19.54 -12.84
CA ILE A 41 -1.34 -20.75 -12.66
C ILE A 41 -2.17 -21.89 -12.08
N LEU A 42 -1.73 -23.10 -12.37
CA LEU A 42 -2.14 -24.29 -11.64
C LEU A 42 -0.94 -24.75 -10.79
N PRO A 43 -0.95 -24.56 -9.47
CA PRO A 43 0.13 -25.04 -8.60
C PRO A 43 0.08 -26.57 -8.50
N PHE A 44 1.24 -27.20 -8.37
CA PHE A 44 1.37 -28.62 -8.04
C PHE A 44 1.71 -28.80 -6.56
N ILE A 45 1.33 -29.96 -6.00
CA ILE A 45 1.72 -30.35 -4.64
C ILE A 45 3.13 -30.96 -4.70
N GLY A 46 4.05 -30.42 -3.90
CA GLY A 46 5.39 -30.98 -3.72
C GLY A 46 6.41 -29.92 -3.31
N PHE A 47 7.43 -30.36 -2.56
CA PHE A 47 8.61 -29.56 -2.21
C PHE A 47 9.85 -30.33 -2.64
N TYR A 48 10.72 -29.64 -3.37
CA TYR A 48 11.87 -30.26 -4.01
C TYR A 48 13.13 -29.54 -3.57
N ALA A 49 14.20 -30.28 -3.29
CA ALA A 49 15.46 -29.65 -2.90
C ALA A 49 16.08 -28.90 -4.08
N ARG A 50 15.93 -29.43 -5.30
CA ARG A 50 16.50 -28.89 -6.52
C ARG A 50 15.51 -28.99 -7.68
N PRO A 51 15.61 -28.13 -8.72
CA PRO A 51 14.72 -28.18 -9.88
C PRO A 51 14.74 -29.53 -10.61
N GLU A 52 15.91 -30.17 -10.68
CA GLU A 52 16.08 -31.49 -11.32
C GLU A 52 15.35 -32.63 -10.62
N ASP A 53 14.95 -32.44 -9.35
CA ASP A 53 14.17 -33.44 -8.60
C ASP A 53 12.68 -33.41 -9.00
N ILE A 54 12.26 -32.47 -9.86
CA ILE A 54 10.89 -32.31 -10.34
C ILE A 54 10.69 -33.13 -11.60
N ASP A 55 10.09 -34.31 -11.46
CA ASP A 55 9.60 -35.09 -12.61
C ASP A 55 8.26 -34.54 -13.08
N ILE A 56 8.28 -33.83 -14.21
CA ILE A 56 7.09 -33.19 -14.78
C ILE A 56 5.98 -34.19 -15.16
N HIS A 57 6.31 -35.46 -15.39
CA HIS A 57 5.35 -36.49 -15.76
C HIS A 57 4.68 -37.17 -14.54
N HIS A 58 5.19 -36.91 -13.33
CA HIS A 58 4.68 -37.47 -12.07
C HIS A 58 4.29 -36.38 -11.06
N LEU A 59 3.88 -35.21 -11.56
CA LEU A 59 3.40 -34.10 -10.72
C LEU A 59 2.06 -34.43 -10.05
N THR A 60 1.94 -34.07 -8.77
CA THR A 60 0.70 -34.26 -8.01
C THR A 60 -0.18 -33.01 -8.11
N LEU A 61 -1.41 -33.18 -8.62
CA LEU A 61 -2.39 -32.09 -8.71
C LEU A 61 -3.06 -31.81 -7.36
N PRO A 62 -3.42 -30.55 -7.07
CA PRO A 62 -4.25 -30.23 -5.92
C PRO A 62 -5.63 -30.87 -6.05
N GLN A 63 -6.25 -31.15 -4.89
CA GLN A 63 -7.63 -31.62 -4.85
C GLN A 63 -8.55 -30.66 -5.59
N LYS A 64 -9.49 -31.23 -6.36
CA LYS A 64 -10.48 -30.44 -7.08
C LYS A 64 -11.36 -29.68 -6.08
N HIS A 65 -11.59 -28.40 -6.36
CA HIS A 65 -12.49 -27.57 -5.59
C HIS A 65 -13.94 -27.88 -5.98
N MET A 66 -14.81 -27.82 -4.96
CA MET A 66 -16.25 -27.89 -5.10
C MET A 66 -16.83 -26.49 -4.93
N MET A 67 -17.49 -25.97 -5.95
CA MET A 67 -18.25 -24.73 -5.79
C MET A 67 -19.50 -25.00 -4.95
N TYR A 68 -19.83 -24.08 -4.05
CA TYR A 68 -21.09 -24.09 -3.30
C TYR A 68 -21.94 -22.90 -3.78
N VAL A 69 -23.14 -23.17 -4.27
CA VAL A 69 -24.09 -22.13 -4.69
C VAL A 69 -25.39 -22.36 -3.92
N GLY A 70 -25.84 -21.35 -3.16
CA GLY A 70 -27.07 -21.45 -2.38
C GLY A 70 -27.09 -22.55 -1.31
N GLY A 71 -25.93 -22.93 -0.77
CA GLY A 71 -25.81 -23.99 0.26
C GLY A 71 -25.79 -25.42 -0.29
N GLN A 72 -25.78 -25.62 -1.61
CA GLN A 72 -25.58 -26.94 -2.22
C GLN A 72 -24.26 -27.01 -2.99
N SER A 73 -23.59 -28.17 -2.92
CA SER A 73 -22.42 -28.47 -3.74
C SER A 73 -22.80 -28.56 -5.21
N HIS A 74 -22.13 -27.80 -6.06
CA HIS A 74 -22.23 -27.91 -7.51
C HIS A 74 -21.66 -29.26 -7.96
N GLN A 75 -22.26 -29.92 -8.97
CA GLN A 75 -21.91 -31.31 -9.33
C GLN A 75 -20.52 -31.47 -9.98
N THR A 76 -19.92 -30.39 -10.48
CA THR A 76 -18.66 -30.45 -11.22
C THR A 76 -17.50 -29.97 -10.36
N ALA A 77 -16.62 -30.89 -9.97
CA ALA A 77 -15.35 -30.58 -9.33
C ALA A 77 -14.31 -30.14 -10.38
N PHE A 78 -13.51 -29.12 -10.10
CA PHE A 78 -12.51 -28.57 -11.02
C PHE A 78 -11.19 -28.26 -10.30
N HIS A 79 -10.08 -28.19 -11.03
CA HIS A 79 -8.81 -27.76 -10.44
C HIS A 79 -8.84 -26.23 -10.25
N ALA A 80 -8.51 -25.77 -9.05
CA ALA A 80 -8.51 -24.34 -8.77
C ALA A 80 -7.32 -23.67 -9.45
N ILE A 81 -7.61 -22.93 -10.52
CA ILE A 81 -6.66 -21.99 -11.11
C ILE A 81 -6.51 -20.80 -10.18
N GLU A 82 -5.28 -20.49 -9.81
CA GLU A 82 -4.92 -19.33 -9.00
C GLU A 82 -4.71 -18.10 -9.90
N SER A 83 -5.27 -16.96 -9.49
CA SER A 83 -5.01 -15.66 -10.09
C SER A 83 -4.09 -14.85 -9.18
N LEU A 84 -2.81 -14.80 -9.56
CA LEU A 84 -1.74 -14.12 -8.82
C LEU A 84 -1.36 -12.83 -9.52
N HIS A 85 -1.19 -11.73 -8.79
CA HIS A 85 -0.76 -10.48 -9.39
C HIS A 85 0.72 -10.52 -9.80
N GLY A 86 1.09 -9.81 -10.86
CA GLY A 86 2.46 -9.77 -11.36
C GLY A 86 2.69 -10.71 -12.53
N TYR A 87 3.81 -10.52 -13.21
CA TYR A 87 4.32 -11.44 -14.22
C TYR A 87 5.21 -12.50 -13.58
N ILE A 88 5.55 -13.55 -14.34
CA ILE A 88 6.49 -14.59 -13.90
C ILE A 88 7.90 -13.97 -13.68
N PRO A 89 8.49 -14.07 -12.47
CA PRO A 89 9.85 -13.63 -12.19
C PRO A 89 10.88 -14.35 -13.04
N GLN A 90 12.01 -13.68 -13.32
CA GLN A 90 13.07 -14.25 -14.15
C GLN A 90 13.74 -15.49 -13.58
N ASP A 91 13.77 -15.65 -12.26
CA ASP A 91 14.36 -16.80 -11.61
C ASP A 91 13.39 -17.97 -11.46
N HIS A 92 12.17 -17.87 -11.99
CA HIS A 92 11.29 -19.02 -12.16
C HIS A 92 11.79 -19.81 -13.37
N ILE A 93 12.25 -21.02 -13.11
CA ILE A 93 12.96 -21.83 -14.09
C ILE A 93 11.92 -22.61 -14.89
N ARG A 94 11.85 -22.41 -16.20
CA ARG A 94 11.04 -23.28 -17.06
C ARG A 94 11.68 -24.67 -17.10
N ILE A 95 10.97 -25.67 -16.58
CA ILE A 95 11.44 -27.06 -16.47
C ILE A 95 10.78 -28.00 -17.48
N GLY A 96 9.75 -27.54 -18.20
CA GLY A 96 9.11 -28.36 -19.21
C GLY A 96 7.87 -27.71 -19.83
N HIS A 97 7.13 -28.53 -20.57
CA HIS A 97 5.86 -28.17 -21.19
C HIS A 97 4.97 -29.41 -21.26
N LEU A 98 3.72 -29.28 -20.82
CA LEU A 98 2.68 -30.30 -20.96
C LEU A 98 1.38 -29.65 -21.42
N PRO A 99 0.45 -30.41 -22.05
CA PRO A 99 -0.92 -29.94 -22.25
C PRO A 99 -1.53 -29.41 -20.95
N LEU A 100 -2.42 -28.42 -21.05
CA LEU A 100 -3.10 -27.86 -19.88
C LEU A 100 -3.88 -28.96 -19.14
N PHE A 101 -3.60 -29.14 -17.85
CA PHE A 101 -4.36 -30.07 -17.01
C PHE A 101 -5.77 -29.53 -16.70
N ALA A 102 -5.91 -28.21 -16.67
CA ALA A 102 -7.17 -27.50 -16.54
C ALA A 102 -7.07 -26.12 -17.20
N ASP A 103 -8.17 -25.63 -17.73
CA ASP A 103 -8.29 -24.29 -18.30
C ASP A 103 -9.62 -23.64 -17.88
N THR A 104 -9.95 -23.76 -16.60
CA THR A 104 -11.15 -23.12 -16.05
C THR A 104 -10.88 -21.66 -15.69
N ASP A 105 -11.94 -20.89 -15.51
CA ASP A 105 -11.81 -19.56 -14.92
C ASP A 105 -11.15 -19.65 -13.54
N PRO A 106 -10.33 -18.64 -13.17
CA PRO A 106 -9.74 -18.59 -11.84
C PRO A 106 -10.83 -18.49 -10.78
N VAL A 107 -10.62 -19.22 -9.69
CA VAL A 107 -11.54 -19.25 -8.54
C VAL A 107 -10.86 -18.80 -7.25
N ILE A 108 -9.52 -18.81 -7.23
CA ILE A 108 -8.72 -18.28 -6.13
C ILE A 108 -8.16 -16.95 -6.61
N TYR A 109 -8.67 -15.89 -6.01
CA TYR A 109 -8.23 -14.52 -6.28
C TYR A 109 -7.38 -14.02 -5.13
N GLY A 110 -6.28 -13.39 -5.47
CA GLY A 110 -5.39 -12.76 -4.50
C GLY A 110 -4.15 -13.59 -4.23
N GLY A 111 -3.04 -12.88 -4.07
CA GLY A 111 -1.69 -13.43 -4.07
C GLY A 111 -0.79 -12.57 -4.94
N ASN A 112 0.51 -12.81 -4.84
CA ASN A 112 1.53 -12.08 -5.61
C ASN A 112 2.49 -13.12 -6.18
N MET A 113 2.65 -13.15 -7.50
CA MET A 113 3.55 -14.08 -8.19
C MET A 113 5.01 -13.96 -7.69
N ASN A 114 5.35 -12.81 -7.10
CA ASN A 114 6.67 -12.54 -6.53
C ASN A 114 6.80 -12.92 -5.04
N ALA A 115 5.69 -13.18 -4.35
CA ALA A 115 5.69 -13.60 -2.96
C ALA A 115 5.27 -15.08 -2.93
N PRO A 116 6.22 -16.02 -2.77
CA PRO A 116 5.85 -17.43 -2.75
C PRO A 116 4.86 -17.67 -1.62
N ALA A 117 3.69 -18.23 -1.94
CA ALA A 117 2.77 -18.75 -0.95
C ALA A 117 3.39 -20.04 -0.39
N PHE A 118 3.92 -20.05 0.84
CA PHE A 118 4.35 -21.34 1.41
C PHE A 118 4.38 -21.48 2.94
N ILE A 119 3.32 -22.00 3.58
CA ILE A 119 3.42 -22.49 4.98
C ILE A 119 3.85 -23.97 4.95
N PRO A 120 4.95 -24.35 5.63
CA PRO A 120 5.25 -25.74 5.95
C PRO A 120 4.06 -26.45 6.62
N GLN A 121 3.78 -27.69 6.26
CA GLN A 121 2.59 -28.42 6.75
C GLN A 121 2.54 -28.51 8.29
N GLU A 122 3.69 -28.66 8.95
CA GLU A 122 3.81 -28.65 10.42
C GLU A 122 3.60 -27.29 11.12
N LYS A 123 3.47 -26.17 10.39
CA LYS A 123 3.33 -24.81 10.98
C LYS A 123 2.00 -24.10 10.68
N ARG A 124 1.01 -24.84 10.19
CA ARG A 124 -0.34 -24.33 9.88
C ARG A 124 -1.18 -24.18 11.16
N VAL A 125 -1.83 -23.02 11.35
CA VAL A 125 -2.83 -22.82 12.41
C VAL A 125 -4.09 -22.21 11.77
N PRO A 126 -5.26 -22.87 11.86
CA PRO A 126 -6.51 -22.39 11.24
C PRO A 126 -6.94 -20.98 11.74
N PRO A 127 -7.62 -20.15 10.93
CA PRO A 127 -8.20 -20.45 9.61
C PRO A 127 -7.49 -19.80 8.40
N TYR A 128 -6.35 -19.13 8.56
CA TYR A 128 -5.67 -18.44 7.45
C TYR A 128 -4.20 -18.82 7.34
N ASP A 129 -3.92 -19.81 6.49
CA ASP A 129 -2.57 -20.27 6.17
C ASP A 129 -1.94 -19.44 5.02
N ARG A 130 -1.31 -18.30 5.34
CA ARG A 130 -0.36 -17.64 4.41
C ARG A 130 0.92 -17.22 5.12
N PRO A 131 2.11 -17.62 4.69
CA PRO A 131 3.33 -16.90 5.01
C PRO A 131 3.52 -15.87 3.93
N VAL A 132 3.67 -14.66 4.38
CA VAL A 132 4.17 -13.63 3.54
C VAL A 132 5.66 -13.57 3.82
N ASP A 133 6.45 -13.61 2.75
CA ASP A 133 7.80 -13.02 2.70
C ASP A 133 7.76 -11.49 2.98
N SER A 134 6.62 -10.97 3.47
CA SER A 134 6.43 -9.64 4.00
C SER A 134 6.82 -9.61 5.46
N SER A 135 8.06 -9.18 5.70
CA SER A 135 8.35 -8.41 6.90
C SER A 135 7.62 -7.06 6.80
N ALA A 136 6.36 -7.00 7.21
CA ALA A 136 5.80 -5.83 7.88
C ALA A 136 4.33 -6.02 8.22
N TRP A 137 4.13 -6.49 9.46
CA TRP A 137 2.93 -6.21 10.22
C TRP A 137 3.35 -5.96 11.66
N GLN A 138 3.58 -4.71 12.01
CA GLN A 138 3.45 -4.26 13.39
C GLN A 138 2.98 -2.81 13.34
N HIS A 139 1.77 -2.61 13.85
CA HIS A 139 1.14 -1.31 13.94
C HIS A 139 1.95 -0.43 14.91
N ASP A 140 1.98 0.86 14.59
CA ASP A 140 2.39 1.99 15.44
C ASP A 140 3.86 2.43 15.43
N ARG A 141 4.73 1.95 14.52
CA ARG A 141 6.13 2.42 14.47
C ARG A 141 6.61 2.84 13.09
N ALA A 142 7.41 3.90 13.09
CA ALA A 142 8.26 4.25 11.96
C ALA A 142 9.14 3.05 11.59
N PHE A 143 9.22 2.75 10.30
CA PHE A 143 10.02 1.70 9.72
C PHE A 143 11.25 2.31 9.06
N ASP A 144 12.43 2.06 9.63
CA ASP A 144 13.68 2.53 9.06
C ASP A 144 14.17 1.58 7.95
N MET A 145 14.08 2.02 6.70
CA MET A 145 14.54 1.26 5.55
C MET A 145 16.06 1.03 5.60
N ALA A 146 16.85 1.97 6.10
CA ALA A 146 18.31 1.81 6.17
C ALA A 146 18.70 0.65 7.09
N ALA A 147 18.12 0.62 8.29
CA ALA A 147 18.34 -0.46 9.25
C ALA A 147 17.84 -1.81 8.70
N PHE A 148 16.69 -1.80 8.01
CA PHE A 148 16.13 -3.00 7.43
C PHE A 148 17.02 -3.59 6.33
N VAL A 149 17.52 -2.79 5.39
CA VAL A 149 18.37 -3.31 4.31
C VAL A 149 19.68 -3.88 4.86
N ALA A 150 20.24 -3.29 5.92
CA ALA A 150 21.42 -3.85 6.58
C ALA A 150 21.15 -5.24 7.20
N ALA A 151 19.96 -5.44 7.78
CA ALA A 151 19.58 -6.70 8.42
C ALA A 151 19.09 -7.76 7.42
N GLN A 152 18.42 -7.34 6.34
CA GLN A 152 17.73 -8.21 5.38
C GLN A 152 18.06 -7.85 3.92
N PRO A 153 19.34 -7.89 3.49
CA PRO A 153 19.74 -7.45 2.15
C PRO A 153 19.18 -8.33 1.01
N GLN A 154 18.71 -9.54 1.34
CA GLN A 154 18.17 -10.51 0.37
C GLN A 154 16.65 -10.40 0.20
N THR A 155 15.98 -9.43 0.82
CA THR A 155 14.53 -9.26 0.74
C THR A 155 14.05 -9.11 -0.71
N ARG A 156 13.02 -9.88 -1.05
CA ARG A 156 12.42 -9.92 -2.39
C ARG A 156 11.08 -9.19 -2.48
N VAL A 157 10.40 -9.03 -1.35
CA VAL A 157 9.04 -8.49 -1.28
C VAL A 157 8.92 -7.52 -0.12
N LEU A 158 8.36 -6.34 -0.39
CA LEU A 158 7.97 -5.38 0.65
C LEU A 158 6.46 -5.17 0.58
N ILE A 159 5.76 -5.47 1.68
CA ILE A 159 4.34 -5.16 1.84
C ILE A 159 4.20 -4.34 3.11
N MET A 160 3.77 -3.09 2.99
CA MET A 160 3.69 -2.14 4.10
C MET A 160 2.29 -1.54 4.14
N ARG A 161 1.69 -1.43 5.33
CA ARG A 161 0.38 -0.81 5.52
C ARG A 161 0.38 0.07 6.75
N ASN A 162 -0.14 1.29 6.63
CA ASN A 162 -0.31 2.21 7.76
C ASN A 162 0.97 2.46 8.58
N VAL A 163 2.13 2.57 7.91
CA VAL A 163 3.43 2.85 8.54
C VAL A 163 4.07 4.11 7.97
N THR A 164 4.92 4.76 8.76
CA THR A 164 5.87 5.77 8.24
C THR A 164 7.18 5.09 7.87
N ILE A 165 7.58 5.16 6.60
CA ILE A 165 8.85 4.62 6.12
C ILE A 165 9.88 5.74 6.15
N LEU A 166 10.93 5.57 6.94
CA LEU A 166 12.10 6.46 6.99
C LEU A 166 13.17 5.97 6.02
N HIS A 167 13.98 6.90 5.51
CA HIS A 167 15.13 6.63 4.63
C HIS A 167 14.77 5.77 3.40
N PHE A 168 13.60 6.00 2.81
CA PHE A 168 13.10 5.12 1.74
C PHE A 168 14.03 5.08 0.51
N GLU A 169 14.88 6.08 0.29
CA GLU A 169 15.88 6.04 -0.78
C GLU A 169 16.84 4.84 -0.69
N LYS A 170 17.03 4.27 0.51
CA LYS A 170 17.85 3.07 0.73
C LYS A 170 17.24 1.79 0.17
N VAL A 171 15.96 1.80 -0.24
CA VAL A 171 15.29 0.64 -0.88
C VAL A 171 16.07 0.12 -2.10
N THR A 172 16.83 1.00 -2.77
CA THR A 172 17.69 0.67 -3.92
C THR A 172 18.81 -0.32 -3.60
N GLN A 173 19.14 -0.51 -2.32
CA GLN A 173 20.15 -1.47 -1.87
C GLN A 173 19.62 -2.91 -1.81
N LEU A 174 18.29 -3.12 -1.90
CA LEU A 174 17.69 -4.45 -2.00
C LEU A 174 17.76 -4.95 -3.44
N SER A 175 18.94 -5.41 -3.88
CA SER A 175 19.17 -5.81 -5.28
C SER A 175 18.29 -6.97 -5.76
N ARG A 176 17.69 -7.72 -4.84
CA ARG A 176 16.76 -8.84 -5.10
C ARG A 176 15.29 -8.47 -4.99
N LEU A 177 14.97 -7.19 -4.74
CA LEU A 177 13.60 -6.72 -4.58
C LEU A 177 12.83 -6.83 -5.89
N ARG A 178 11.69 -7.53 -5.83
CA ARG A 178 10.82 -7.82 -6.98
C ARG A 178 9.47 -7.15 -6.89
N ALA A 179 8.98 -7.00 -5.66
CA ALA A 179 7.65 -6.52 -5.39
C ALA A 179 7.62 -5.47 -4.28
N ILE A 180 6.94 -4.36 -4.55
CA ILE A 180 6.58 -3.33 -3.57
C ILE A 180 5.06 -3.22 -3.50
N SER A 181 4.50 -3.24 -2.29
CA SER A 181 3.06 -3.17 -2.03
C SER A 181 2.78 -2.26 -0.85
N PHE A 182 2.48 -0.98 -1.09
CA PHE A 182 2.32 0.02 -0.04
C PHE A 182 0.89 0.54 0.02
N PHE A 183 0.29 0.53 1.21
CA PHE A 183 -1.08 0.99 1.43
C PHE A 183 -1.15 1.97 2.59
N ASP A 184 -1.55 3.20 2.30
CA ASP A 184 -1.72 4.27 3.28
C ASP A 184 -0.46 4.47 4.14
N VAL A 185 0.72 4.35 3.51
CA VAL A 185 2.02 4.60 4.16
C VAL A 185 2.41 6.07 4.02
N ARG A 186 3.17 6.58 5.00
CA ARG A 186 3.99 7.77 4.83
C ARG A 186 5.36 7.38 4.35
N ILE A 187 6.00 8.27 3.59
CA ILE A 187 7.34 8.04 3.11
C ILE A 187 8.14 9.31 3.33
N GLU A 188 9.17 9.17 4.17
CA GLU A 188 10.22 10.14 4.39
C GLU A 188 11.47 9.64 3.68
N ALA A 189 11.98 10.46 2.77
CA ALA A 189 13.12 10.13 1.95
C ALA A 189 13.91 11.40 1.67
N GLU A 190 15.24 11.31 1.74
CA GLU A 190 16.12 12.43 1.37
C GLU A 190 16.14 12.64 -0.15
N ALA A 191 15.86 11.59 -0.91
CA ALA A 191 15.80 11.60 -2.36
C ALA A 191 14.75 10.61 -2.90
N ILE A 192 14.32 10.82 -4.15
CA ILE A 192 13.49 9.83 -4.84
C ILE A 192 14.42 8.66 -5.23
N PRO A 193 14.10 7.40 -4.83
CA PRO A 193 14.92 6.26 -5.22
C PRO A 193 14.91 6.07 -6.73
N ASP A 194 16.06 5.71 -7.29
CA ASP A 194 16.17 5.29 -8.69
C ASP A 194 15.83 3.81 -8.82
N LEU A 195 14.62 3.52 -9.29
CA LEU A 195 14.12 2.15 -9.47
C LEU A 195 14.84 1.41 -10.60
N SER A 196 15.63 2.08 -11.44
CA SER A 196 16.46 1.39 -12.45
C SER A 196 17.54 0.52 -11.80
N LEU A 197 17.96 0.86 -10.58
CA LEU A 197 18.92 0.11 -9.76
C LEU A 197 18.32 -1.18 -9.16
N LEU A 198 17.03 -1.42 -9.34
CA LEU A 198 16.35 -2.64 -8.92
C LEU A 198 16.11 -3.54 -10.15
N PRO A 199 17.06 -4.45 -10.48
CA PRO A 199 16.99 -5.24 -11.71
C PRO A 199 15.87 -6.28 -11.69
N ASP A 200 15.55 -6.81 -10.51
CA ASP A 200 14.53 -7.85 -10.31
C ASP A 200 13.12 -7.25 -10.13
N LEU A 201 12.98 -5.92 -10.00
CA LEU A 201 11.69 -5.26 -9.77
C LEU A 201 10.76 -5.42 -10.97
N ASN A 202 9.63 -6.07 -10.74
CA ASN A 202 8.62 -6.33 -11.77
C ASN A 202 7.17 -6.05 -11.31
N PHE A 203 6.96 -5.74 -10.02
CA PHE A 203 5.64 -5.49 -9.44
C PHE A 203 5.64 -4.31 -8.47
N VAL A 204 4.79 -3.30 -8.72
CA VAL A 204 4.57 -2.20 -7.78
C VAL A 204 3.09 -1.89 -7.61
N TRP A 205 2.57 -2.06 -6.40
CA TRP A 205 1.22 -1.63 -6.04
C TRP A 205 1.29 -0.61 -4.91
N MET A 206 0.82 0.61 -5.18
CA MET A 206 0.76 1.66 -4.17
C MET A 206 -0.63 2.30 -4.13
N ALA A 207 -1.20 2.42 -2.93
CA ALA A 207 -2.43 3.17 -2.72
C ALA A 207 -2.26 4.08 -1.50
N GLY A 208 -2.73 5.32 -1.58
CA GLY A 208 -2.72 6.21 -0.40
C GLY A 208 -1.36 6.78 -0.02
N VAL A 209 -0.35 6.69 -0.90
CA VAL A 209 1.01 7.19 -0.63
C VAL A 209 1.15 8.70 -0.91
N PRO A 210 2.19 9.38 -0.39
CA PRO A 210 2.39 10.81 -0.60
C PRO A 210 2.51 11.17 -2.09
N HIS A 211 1.86 12.25 -2.50
CA HIS A 211 1.74 12.65 -3.90
C HIS A 211 3.09 12.92 -4.56
N GLY A 212 4.02 13.58 -3.87
CA GLY A 212 5.35 13.90 -4.40
C GLY A 212 6.09 12.65 -4.85
N ILE A 213 6.37 11.75 -3.91
CA ILE A 213 7.11 10.52 -4.19
C ILE A 213 6.32 9.55 -5.07
N GLY A 214 5.02 9.39 -4.83
CA GLY A 214 4.18 8.49 -5.61
C GLY A 214 4.09 8.90 -7.09
N SER A 215 4.06 10.20 -7.38
CA SER A 215 4.08 10.71 -8.75
C SER A 215 5.44 10.48 -9.42
N ALA A 216 6.54 10.64 -8.68
CA ALA A 216 7.88 10.41 -9.20
C ALA A 216 8.13 8.92 -9.51
N VAL A 217 7.78 8.04 -8.56
CA VAL A 217 7.81 6.58 -8.75
C VAL A 217 6.97 6.18 -9.96
N LYS A 218 5.76 6.71 -10.11
CA LYS A 218 4.90 6.42 -11.27
C LYS A 218 5.58 6.77 -12.60
N LYS A 219 6.24 7.92 -12.70
CA LYS A 219 6.96 8.33 -13.91
C LYS A 219 8.12 7.38 -14.23
N GLN A 220 8.88 6.95 -13.22
CA GLN A 220 9.95 5.97 -13.42
C GLN A 220 9.40 4.63 -13.90
N LEU A 221 8.33 4.12 -13.28
CA LEU A 221 7.70 2.85 -13.68
C LEU A 221 7.18 2.90 -15.13
N GLN A 222 6.61 4.03 -15.55
CA GLN A 222 6.19 4.25 -16.94
C GLN A 222 7.36 4.19 -17.92
N ALA A 223 8.53 4.71 -17.55
CA ALA A 223 9.73 4.64 -18.38
C ALA A 223 10.29 3.20 -18.42
N LEU A 224 10.41 2.55 -17.25
CA LEU A 224 10.90 1.17 -17.13
C LEU A 224 10.01 0.19 -17.90
N ALA A 225 8.69 0.36 -17.86
CA ALA A 225 7.74 -0.46 -18.60
C ALA A 225 7.89 -0.39 -20.12
N LYS A 226 8.45 0.70 -20.65
CA LYS A 226 8.75 0.85 -22.10
C LYS A 226 10.09 0.25 -22.49
N GLN A 227 11.06 0.25 -21.57
CA GLN A 227 12.45 -0.08 -21.85
C GLN A 227 12.82 -1.53 -21.55
N ARG A 228 12.16 -2.16 -20.56
CA ARG A 228 12.55 -3.49 -20.10
C ARG A 228 11.89 -4.60 -20.94
N PRO A 229 12.65 -5.63 -21.35
CA PRO A 229 12.07 -6.85 -21.92
C PRO A 229 11.31 -7.66 -20.85
N GLN A 230 11.68 -7.51 -19.57
CA GLN A 230 10.88 -7.96 -18.44
C GLN A 230 9.69 -7.03 -18.25
N ARG A 231 8.48 -7.59 -18.25
CA ARG A 231 7.27 -6.81 -18.03
C ARG A 231 7.21 -6.39 -16.56
N ILE A 232 7.26 -5.08 -16.31
CA ILE A 232 6.89 -4.50 -15.02
C ILE A 232 5.40 -4.18 -15.05
N THR A 233 4.67 -4.61 -14.03
CA THR A 233 3.28 -4.20 -13.82
C THR A 233 3.19 -3.31 -12.60
N TYR A 234 2.31 -2.32 -12.68
CA TYR A 234 2.11 -1.42 -11.57
C TYR A 234 0.71 -0.83 -11.52
N GLU A 235 0.30 -0.50 -10.30
CA GLU A 235 -0.91 0.26 -10.03
C GLU A 235 -0.62 1.26 -8.91
N ILE A 236 -0.86 2.54 -9.20
CA ILE A 236 -0.68 3.63 -8.23
C ILE A 236 -1.96 4.45 -8.18
N THR A 237 -2.64 4.40 -7.04
CA THR A 237 -3.93 5.05 -6.82
C THR A 237 -3.94 5.91 -5.55
N LYS A 238 -4.91 6.83 -5.45
CA LYS A 238 -5.19 7.63 -4.24
C LYS A 238 -3.95 8.37 -3.69
N LEU A 239 -3.13 8.97 -4.56
CA LEU A 239 -2.01 9.80 -4.12
C LEU A 239 -2.50 10.92 -3.19
N ARG A 240 -1.85 11.07 -2.04
CA ARG A 240 -2.25 12.01 -0.98
C ARG A 240 -1.37 13.23 -0.98
N LYS A 241 -1.97 14.40 -1.16
CA LYS A 241 -1.25 15.67 -0.97
C LYS A 241 -1.16 16.02 0.52
N PRO A 242 -0.23 16.90 0.94
CA PRO A 242 -0.09 17.31 2.34
C PRO A 242 -1.41 17.74 2.99
N GLU A 243 -2.29 18.41 2.23
CA GLU A 243 -3.58 18.88 2.72
C GLU A 243 -4.54 17.74 3.10
N TRP A 244 -4.44 16.60 2.42
CA TRP A 244 -5.25 15.43 2.76
C TRP A 244 -4.84 14.84 4.11
N TYR A 245 -3.53 14.77 4.36
CA TYR A 245 -3.01 14.27 5.63
C TYR A 245 -3.44 15.19 6.77
N ALA A 246 -3.26 16.50 6.61
CA ALA A 246 -3.74 17.49 7.56
C ALA A 246 -5.24 17.34 7.88
N ALA A 247 -6.08 17.12 6.86
CA ALA A 247 -7.53 16.96 7.02
C ALA A 247 -7.97 15.65 7.72
N HIS A 248 -7.13 14.61 7.69
CA HIS A 248 -7.52 13.26 8.12
C HIS A 248 -6.53 12.65 9.10
N ALA A 249 -5.33 12.29 8.63
CA ALA A 249 -4.35 11.53 9.40
C ALA A 249 -3.63 12.37 10.47
N ASP A 250 -3.34 13.64 10.17
CA ASP A 250 -2.75 14.62 11.09
C ASP A 250 -3.82 15.59 11.63
N ASN A 251 -5.09 15.20 11.62
CA ASN A 251 -6.12 16.03 12.24
C ASN A 251 -5.97 15.90 13.75
N PRO A 252 -5.48 16.93 14.47
CA PRO A 252 -5.23 16.83 15.90
C PRO A 252 -6.53 16.60 16.69
N LEU A 253 -7.67 17.06 16.17
CA LEU A 253 -8.97 16.93 16.82
C LEU A 253 -9.53 15.51 16.75
N PHE A 254 -8.84 14.57 16.07
CA PHE A 254 -9.20 13.15 16.12
C PHE A 254 -9.08 12.61 17.55
N ALA A 255 -8.14 13.14 18.35
CA ALA A 255 -7.96 12.78 19.76
C ALA A 255 -9.24 12.99 20.59
N PHE A 256 -10.12 13.92 20.20
CA PHE A 256 -11.40 14.12 20.88
C PHE A 256 -12.35 12.93 20.79
N ALA A 257 -12.20 12.06 19.77
CA ALA A 257 -13.01 10.85 19.66
C ALA A 257 -12.58 9.76 20.65
N GLU A 258 -11.39 9.89 21.23
CA GLU A 258 -10.79 8.96 22.20
C GLU A 258 -10.90 9.48 23.65
N ALA A 259 -11.24 10.76 23.83
CA ALA A 259 -11.42 11.38 25.14
C ALA A 259 -12.75 10.93 25.79
N GLU A 260 -12.68 10.35 27.00
CA GLU A 260 -13.84 9.78 27.69
C GLU A 260 -14.92 10.82 28.05
N HIS A 261 -14.52 12.07 28.29
CA HIS A 261 -15.42 13.16 28.69
C HIS A 261 -16.08 13.87 27.50
N ILE A 262 -15.63 13.62 26.26
CA ILE A 262 -16.16 14.28 25.06
C ILE A 262 -17.22 13.40 24.39
N PRO A 263 -18.47 13.87 24.21
CA PRO A 263 -19.46 13.09 23.49
C PRO A 263 -19.01 12.81 22.05
N LEU A 264 -19.03 11.53 21.63
CA LEU A 264 -18.59 11.11 20.29
C LEU A 264 -19.24 11.89 19.13
N LYS A 265 -20.51 12.30 19.30
CA LYS A 265 -21.23 13.13 18.31
C LYS A 265 -20.59 14.51 18.15
N GLU A 266 -20.06 15.07 19.22
CA GLU A 266 -19.42 16.39 19.25
C GLU A 266 -17.96 16.31 18.82
N ALA A 267 -17.24 15.26 19.21
CA ALA A 267 -15.92 14.94 18.65
C ALA A 267 -15.96 14.85 17.10
N LYS A 268 -16.97 14.15 16.55
CA LYS A 268 -17.18 14.10 15.09
C LYS A 268 -17.49 15.46 14.48
N LYS A 269 -18.19 16.36 15.19
CA LYS A 269 -18.42 17.73 14.73
C LYS A 269 -17.14 18.55 14.75
N ALA A 270 -16.32 18.44 15.80
CA ALA A 270 -15.03 19.12 15.90
C ALA A 270 -14.10 18.74 14.74
N VAL A 271 -13.96 17.43 14.45
CA VAL A 271 -13.22 16.92 13.29
C VAL A 271 -13.76 17.54 11.98
N LYS A 272 -15.08 17.63 11.83
CA LYS A 272 -15.72 18.23 10.65
C LYS A 272 -15.47 19.74 10.54
N ILE A 273 -15.55 20.49 11.63
CA ILE A 273 -15.26 21.94 11.67
C ILE A 273 -13.84 22.19 11.16
N TYR A 274 -12.87 21.41 11.65
CA TYR A 274 -11.49 21.48 11.18
C TYR A 274 -11.37 21.18 9.68
N GLN A 275 -12.00 20.10 9.20
CA GLN A 275 -11.95 19.71 7.78
C GLN A 275 -12.55 20.79 6.85
N ASP A 276 -13.71 21.33 7.23
CA ASP A 276 -14.42 22.35 6.44
C ASP A 276 -13.65 23.69 6.46
N THR A 277 -12.96 24.01 7.57
CA THR A 277 -12.13 25.21 7.70
C THR A 277 -10.84 25.08 6.90
N LEU A 278 -10.13 23.95 7.00
CA LEU A 278 -8.92 23.68 6.23
C LEU A 278 -9.19 23.79 4.72
N LYS A 279 -10.31 23.22 4.26
CA LYS A 279 -10.74 23.32 2.86
C LYS A 279 -10.92 24.78 2.41
N GLN A 280 -11.52 25.62 3.25
CA GLN A 280 -11.72 27.04 2.94
C GLN A 280 -10.40 27.81 2.95
N ALA A 281 -9.53 27.58 3.94
CA ALA A 281 -8.24 28.24 4.06
C ALA A 281 -7.33 27.94 2.84
N LEU A 282 -7.31 26.69 2.39
CA LEU A 282 -6.54 26.29 1.20
C LEU A 282 -7.08 26.87 -0.10
N ALA A 283 -8.33 27.32 -0.14
CA ALA A 283 -8.94 27.97 -1.30
C ALA A 283 -8.66 29.48 -1.34
N LEU A 284 -8.05 30.06 -0.29
CA LEU A 284 -7.74 31.48 -0.26
C LEU A 284 -6.70 31.87 -1.33
N PRO A 285 -6.91 32.99 -2.05
CA PRO A 285 -5.91 33.53 -2.98
C PRO A 285 -4.77 34.20 -2.21
N ALA A 286 -3.55 34.16 -2.77
CA ALA A 286 -2.36 34.73 -2.14
C ALA A 286 -2.55 36.21 -1.72
N ALA A 287 -3.18 37.03 -2.57
CA ALA A 287 -3.38 38.46 -2.33
C ALA A 287 -4.31 38.79 -1.14
N ALA A 288 -5.15 37.84 -0.71
CA ALA A 288 -6.08 38.01 0.40
C ALA A 288 -5.86 36.97 1.50
N LEU A 289 -4.70 36.30 1.48
CA LEU A 289 -4.42 35.15 2.33
C LEU A 289 -4.53 35.50 3.81
N GLN A 290 -3.78 36.49 4.28
CA GLN A 290 -3.73 36.82 5.72
C GLN A 290 -5.09 37.29 6.26
N ALA A 291 -5.72 38.26 5.61
CA ALA A 291 -7.06 38.73 6.00
C ALA A 291 -8.12 37.61 5.93
N GLY A 292 -8.00 36.70 4.95
CA GLY A 292 -8.85 35.52 4.83
C GLY A 292 -8.64 34.52 5.97
N LEU A 293 -7.39 34.31 6.39
CA LEU A 293 -7.05 33.47 7.54
C LEU A 293 -7.62 34.07 8.82
N GLU A 294 -7.42 35.35 9.11
CA GLU A 294 -8.01 35.98 10.30
C GLU A 294 -9.54 35.85 10.36
N ARG A 295 -10.23 36.05 9.22
CA ARG A 295 -11.68 35.83 9.16
C ARG A 295 -12.06 34.38 9.45
N LEU A 296 -11.40 33.42 8.80
CA LEU A 296 -11.65 32.01 9.03
C LEU A 296 -11.29 31.58 10.46
N ALA A 297 -10.33 32.25 11.11
CA ALA A 297 -9.93 31.98 12.48
C ALA A 297 -11.06 32.36 13.45
N ALA A 298 -11.69 33.53 13.22
CA ALA A 298 -12.87 33.94 13.97
C ALA A 298 -14.06 32.99 13.72
N ASP A 299 -14.37 32.67 12.46
CA ASP A 299 -15.46 31.75 12.12
C ASP A 299 -15.24 30.35 12.72
N TYR A 300 -14.00 29.87 12.69
CA TYR A 300 -13.59 28.59 13.28
C TYR A 300 -13.79 28.60 14.79
N ALA A 301 -13.28 29.61 15.49
CA ALA A 301 -13.41 29.72 16.94
C ALA A 301 -14.89 29.81 17.37
N ALA A 302 -15.69 30.62 16.68
CA ALA A 302 -17.12 30.75 16.94
C ALA A 302 -17.90 29.44 16.75
N ALA A 303 -17.45 28.55 15.87
CA ALA A 303 -18.06 27.24 15.68
C ALA A 303 -17.86 26.31 16.88
N PHE A 304 -16.88 26.59 17.76
CA PHE A 304 -16.62 25.83 18.98
C PHE A 304 -17.36 26.36 20.22
N ASN A 305 -17.82 27.62 20.21
CA ASN A 305 -18.57 28.25 21.31
C ASN A 305 -19.75 27.42 21.88
N PRO A 306 -20.51 26.66 21.07
CA PRO A 306 -21.60 25.84 21.61
C PRO A 306 -21.18 24.62 22.43
N PHE A 307 -19.88 24.26 22.47
CA PHE A 307 -19.40 23.06 23.16
C PHE A 307 -19.02 23.36 24.60
N ALA A 308 -19.80 22.80 25.54
CA ALA A 308 -19.61 23.03 26.97
C ALA A 308 -18.50 22.18 27.62
N TRP A 309 -17.86 21.27 26.88
CA TRP A 309 -16.80 20.38 27.37
C TRP A 309 -15.38 20.93 27.14
N ILE A 310 -15.26 22.10 26.50
CA ILE A 310 -13.95 22.67 26.19
C ILE A 310 -13.35 23.20 27.49
N GLU A 311 -12.26 22.58 27.92
CA GLU A 311 -11.44 23.03 29.03
C GLU A 311 -10.07 23.49 28.50
N THR A 312 -9.09 23.66 29.39
CA THR A 312 -7.78 24.24 29.03
C THR A 312 -7.04 23.42 27.95
N GLU A 313 -7.06 22.09 28.05
CA GLU A 313 -6.35 21.21 27.10
C GLU A 313 -7.00 21.23 25.71
N GLU A 314 -8.32 21.14 25.65
CA GLU A 314 -9.07 21.18 24.40
C GLU A 314 -8.96 22.55 23.73
N ARG A 315 -9.00 23.63 24.53
CA ARG A 315 -8.81 25.01 24.07
C ARG A 315 -7.46 25.18 23.37
N GLU A 316 -6.39 24.68 23.98
CA GLU A 316 -5.05 24.73 23.40
C GLU A 316 -4.97 23.90 22.13
N LEU A 317 -5.56 22.70 22.11
CA LEU A 317 -5.57 21.84 20.93
C LEU A 317 -6.37 22.46 19.78
N ILE A 318 -7.52 23.09 20.05
CA ILE A 318 -8.35 23.78 19.04
C ILE A 318 -7.56 24.93 18.41
N CYS A 319 -6.85 25.73 19.21
CA CYS A 319 -6.01 26.82 18.69
C CYS A 319 -4.82 26.28 17.86
N ALA A 320 -4.10 25.28 18.39
CA ALA A 320 -2.98 24.66 17.69
C ALA A 320 -3.41 24.04 16.35
N ALA A 321 -4.59 23.43 16.30
CA ALA A 321 -5.18 22.90 15.09
C ALA A 321 -5.43 24.00 14.04
N TYR A 322 -5.93 25.16 14.45
CA TYR A 322 -6.08 26.28 13.52
C TYR A 322 -4.73 26.83 13.03
N TRP A 323 -3.73 26.93 13.90
CA TRP A 323 -2.38 27.36 13.48
C TRP A 323 -1.79 26.42 12.43
N GLN A 324 -2.03 25.11 12.55
CA GLN A 324 -1.67 24.14 11.52
C GLN A 324 -2.38 24.44 10.19
N ILE A 325 -3.68 24.74 10.21
CA ILE A 325 -4.42 25.17 9.00
C ILE A 325 -3.78 26.42 8.37
N ALA A 326 -3.49 27.44 9.18
CA ALA A 326 -2.92 28.70 8.71
C ALA A 326 -1.54 28.49 8.05
N ARG A 327 -0.66 27.71 8.69
CA ARG A 327 0.66 27.35 8.13
C ARG A 327 0.55 26.61 6.80
N LEU A 328 -0.37 25.65 6.70
CA LEU A 328 -0.57 24.88 5.45
C LEU A 328 -1.09 25.77 4.31
N ALA A 329 -2.05 26.65 4.60
CA ALA A 329 -2.59 27.58 3.62
C ALA A 329 -1.54 28.60 3.14
N ALA A 330 -0.69 29.11 4.04
CA ALA A 330 0.39 30.02 3.68
C ALA A 330 1.52 29.32 2.91
N GLY A 331 1.92 28.12 3.33
CA GLY A 331 2.93 27.31 2.66
C GLY A 331 2.57 26.98 1.21
N LYS A 332 1.27 26.82 0.89
CA LYS A 332 0.79 26.63 -0.49
C LYS A 332 1.19 27.78 -1.43
N HIS A 333 1.35 28.99 -0.90
CA HIS A 333 1.73 30.19 -1.64
C HIS A 333 3.20 30.60 -1.40
N GLY A 334 3.98 29.77 -0.69
CA GLY A 334 5.35 30.10 -0.32
C GLY A 334 5.46 31.27 0.64
N ALA A 335 4.42 31.52 1.44
CA ALA A 335 4.35 32.60 2.43
C ALA A 335 4.34 32.04 3.86
N GLU A 336 4.57 32.91 4.83
CA GLU A 336 4.34 32.62 6.25
C GLU A 336 3.06 33.33 6.71
N ALA A 337 2.27 32.64 7.54
CA ALA A 337 1.08 33.23 8.16
C ALA A 337 1.50 34.02 9.40
N ASP A 338 0.90 35.20 9.60
CA ASP A 338 1.00 35.92 10.87
C ASP A 338 0.08 35.22 11.89
N LEU A 339 0.70 34.38 12.72
CA LEU A 339 0.00 33.59 13.73
C LEU A 339 -0.47 34.42 14.92
N GLU A 340 0.16 35.57 15.19
CA GLU A 340 -0.26 36.47 16.26
C GLU A 340 -1.57 37.16 15.88
N ALA A 341 -1.67 37.68 14.65
CA ALA A 341 -2.91 38.25 14.12
C ALA A 341 -4.05 37.20 14.06
N VAL A 342 -3.73 35.98 13.63
CA VAL A 342 -4.66 34.85 13.65
C VAL A 342 -5.14 34.52 15.07
N GLN A 343 -4.23 34.49 16.04
CA GLN A 343 -4.58 34.23 17.44
C GLN A 343 -5.46 35.35 18.00
N ALA A 344 -5.13 36.62 17.71
CA ALA A 344 -5.96 37.75 18.11
C ALA A 344 -7.37 37.68 17.50
N ALA A 345 -7.52 37.18 16.27
CA ALA A 345 -8.82 36.93 15.66
C ALA A 345 -9.63 35.83 16.38
N ILE A 346 -8.99 34.75 16.82
CA ILE A 346 -9.60 33.70 17.65
C ILE A 346 -10.05 34.29 18.99
N ASP A 347 -9.16 35.01 19.67
CA ASP A 347 -9.39 35.54 21.02
C ASP A 347 -10.53 36.56 21.09
N ARG A 348 -10.83 37.26 19.99
CA ARG A 348 -11.93 38.24 19.93
C ARG A 348 -13.33 37.62 20.03
N VAL A 349 -13.48 36.35 19.66
CA VAL A 349 -14.80 35.73 19.47
C VAL A 349 -15.03 34.46 20.28
N ARG A 350 -13.95 33.81 20.76
CA ARG A 350 -14.10 32.63 21.63
C ARG A 350 -14.74 33.02 22.96
N ASP A 351 -15.58 32.13 23.48
CA ASP A 351 -16.20 32.20 24.82
C ASP A 351 -15.86 30.98 25.69
N TRP A 352 -14.89 30.18 25.24
CA TRP A 352 -14.34 28.97 25.85
C TRP A 352 -12.85 29.11 26.23
#